data_AF-A0A7S0XBY0-F1
#
_entry.id   AF-A0A7S0XBY0-F1
#
_cell.length_a   1.000
_cell.length_b   1.000
_cell.length_c   1.000
_cell.angle_alpha   90.00
_cell.angle_beta   90.00
_cell.angle_gamma   90.00
#
_symmetry.space_group_name_H-M   'P 1'
#
loop_
_entity.id
_entity.type
_entity.pdbx_description
1 polymer ?
#
loop_
_entity_poly.entity_id
_entity_poly.type
_entity_poly.pdbx_seq_one_letter_code
_entity_poly.pdbx_strand_id
1 'polypeptide(L)'
;FDSEWWDLPYYNKLWVLIESPLTLCRDLTIPTNDKSYWNKYYAMIQPFNCVIFLCFIFGELSSYTLDLPTSVFWLLIAIPVAILVYILTHFNKPPDGLILGSIWNISAFLMCIAWIYTFAKELIVCLTAIGSIFDISPAFLGLTVLAWGNSIGDYVANTAVARRGMGEMAIAGC
;
A
#
# COMPACT_ATOMS: atom_id res chain seq x y z
N PHE A 1 12.54 -14.71 1.91
CA PHE A 1 12.06 -15.65 0.86
C PHE A 1 13.18 -15.63 -0.18
N ASP A 2 14.27 -16.34 0.10
CA ASP A 2 15.52 -16.18 -0.63
C ASP A 2 15.76 -17.42 -1.51
N SER A 3 14.68 -17.93 -2.13
CA SER A 3 14.79 -18.90 -3.22
C SER A 3 14.97 -18.10 -4.51
N GLU A 4 16.08 -18.32 -5.21
CA GLU A 4 16.28 -17.72 -6.53
C GLU A 4 15.12 -18.10 -7.45
N TRP A 5 14.73 -17.21 -8.36
CA TRP A 5 13.60 -17.41 -9.30
C TRP A 5 13.60 -18.81 -9.94
N TRP A 6 14.79 -19.33 -10.21
CA TRP A 6 15.02 -20.61 -10.86
C TRP A 6 14.54 -21.81 -10.03
N ASP A 7 14.61 -21.72 -8.70
CA ASP A 7 14.25 -22.79 -7.76
C ASP A 7 12.75 -22.89 -7.49
N LEU A 8 11.95 -21.92 -7.96
CA LEU A 8 10.52 -21.89 -7.70
C LEU A 8 9.76 -22.94 -8.54
N PRO A 9 8.79 -23.66 -7.94
CA PRO A 9 7.88 -24.52 -8.70
C PRO A 9 7.02 -23.70 -9.67
N TYR A 10 6.58 -24.32 -10.77
CA TYR A 10 5.87 -23.63 -11.87
C TYR A 10 4.64 -22.82 -11.41
N TYR A 11 3.87 -23.35 -10.45
CA TYR A 11 2.72 -22.65 -9.87
C TYR A 11 3.14 -21.32 -9.21
N ASN A 12 4.21 -21.32 -8.41
CA ASN A 12 4.70 -20.11 -7.75
C ASN A 12 5.25 -19.10 -8.76
N LYS A 13 5.90 -19.56 -9.85
CA LYS A 13 6.37 -18.68 -10.93
C LYS A 13 5.20 -17.95 -11.60
N LEU A 14 4.09 -18.65 -11.85
CA LEU A 14 2.88 -18.05 -12.40
C LEU A 14 2.29 -16.99 -11.45
N TRP A 15 2.19 -17.31 -10.16
CA TRP A 15 1.70 -16.35 -9.15
C TRP A 15 2.55 -15.10 -9.06
N VAL A 16 3.88 -15.26 -9.01
CA VAL A 16 4.81 -14.13 -8.98
C VAL A 16 4.67 -13.28 -10.24
N LEU A 17 4.48 -13.89 -11.42
CA LEU A 17 4.24 -13.15 -12.67
C LEU A 17 2.96 -12.31 -12.61
N ILE A 18 1.86 -12.87 -12.11
CA ILE A 18 0.58 -12.16 -11.95
C ILE A 18 0.70 -11.03 -10.91
N GLU A 19 1.42 -11.26 -9.82
CA GLU A 19 1.59 -10.26 -8.75
C GLU A 19 2.58 -9.15 -9.15
N SER A 20 3.60 -9.49 -9.96
CA SER A 20 4.72 -8.61 -10.31
C SER A 20 4.36 -7.19 -10.73
N PRO A 21 3.38 -6.91 -11.62
CA PRO A 21 3.04 -5.53 -11.97
C PRO A 21 2.50 -4.74 -10.78
N LEU A 22 1.69 -5.36 -9.92
CA LEU A 22 1.13 -4.71 -8.73
C LEU A 22 2.22 -4.48 -7.68
N THR A 23 3.09 -5.47 -7.47
CA THR A 23 4.24 -5.35 -6.57
C THR A 23 5.16 -4.22 -7.02
N LEU A 24 5.47 -4.14 -8.31
CA LEU A 24 6.30 -3.06 -8.88
C LEU A 24 5.65 -1.69 -8.71
N CYS A 25 4.35 -1.53 -9.03
CA CYS A 25 3.65 -0.26 -8.82
C CYS A 25 3.64 0.16 -7.35
N ARG A 26 3.45 -0.80 -6.44
CA ARG A 26 3.51 -0.57 -4.99
C ARG A 26 4.90 -0.13 -4.56
N ASP A 27 5.93 -0.85 -4.98
CA ASP A 27 7.31 -0.55 -4.56
C ASP A 27 7.82 0.78 -5.14
N LEU A 28 7.31 1.19 -6.31
CA LEU A 28 7.57 2.51 -6.92
C LEU A 28 6.90 3.67 -6.18
N THR A 29 5.86 3.40 -5.39
CA THR A 29 5.04 4.42 -4.70
C THR A 29 5.21 4.41 -3.19
N ILE A 30 5.67 3.31 -2.57
CA ILE A 30 5.90 3.23 -1.13
C ILE A 30 7.39 3.39 -0.80
N PRO A 31 7.78 4.50 -0.14
CA PRO A 31 9.15 4.72 0.32
C PRO A 31 9.70 3.54 1.12
N THR A 32 10.71 2.85 0.58
CA THR A 32 11.31 1.68 1.23
C THR A 32 12.31 2.13 2.30
N ASN A 33 12.26 1.52 3.48
CA ASN A 33 13.22 1.77 4.57
C ASN A 33 14.16 0.58 4.84
N ASP A 34 14.02 -0.52 4.10
CA ASP A 34 14.86 -1.69 4.26
C ASP A 34 16.23 -1.50 3.61
N LYS A 35 17.29 -1.77 4.40
CA LYS A 35 18.68 -1.62 3.97
C LYS A 35 19.06 -2.56 2.82
N SER A 36 18.47 -3.75 2.75
CA SER A 36 18.76 -4.75 1.72
C SER A 36 18.21 -4.39 0.34
N TYR A 37 17.14 -3.58 0.29
CA TYR A 37 16.44 -3.19 -0.94
C TYR A 37 16.64 -1.71 -1.28
N TRP A 38 17.52 -1.03 -0.55
CA TRP A 38 17.75 0.39 -0.72
C TRP A 38 18.37 0.72 -2.07
N ASN A 39 17.70 1.58 -2.85
CA ASN A 39 18.25 2.14 -4.07
C ASN A 39 17.89 3.63 -4.18
N LYS A 40 18.92 4.47 -4.26
CA LYS A 40 18.77 5.93 -4.32
C LYS A 40 17.98 6.40 -5.54
N TYR A 41 18.08 5.73 -6.68
CA TYR A 41 17.34 6.11 -7.88
C TYR A 41 15.83 5.90 -7.71
N TYR A 42 15.43 4.79 -7.06
CA TYR A 42 14.03 4.55 -6.71
C TYR A 42 13.51 5.61 -5.75
N ALA A 43 14.28 5.93 -4.70
CA ALA A 43 13.93 6.98 -3.75
C ALA A 43 13.75 8.36 -4.40
N MET A 44 14.52 8.68 -5.45
CA MET A 44 14.42 9.95 -6.18
C MET A 44 13.18 10.03 -7.08
N ILE A 45 12.77 8.92 -7.69
CA ILE A 45 11.60 8.88 -8.58
C ILE A 45 10.29 8.79 -7.77
N GLN A 46 10.38 8.30 -6.53
CA GLN A 46 9.25 8.06 -5.64
C GLN A 46 8.29 9.25 -5.49
N PRO A 47 8.74 10.50 -5.23
CA PRO A 47 7.83 11.63 -5.07
C PRO A 47 6.93 11.87 -6.28
N PHE A 48 7.46 11.64 -7.50
CA PHE A 48 6.68 11.76 -8.73
C PHE A 48 5.60 10.68 -8.83
N ASN A 49 5.97 9.43 -8.56
CA ASN A 49 5.03 8.31 -8.58
C ASN A 49 3.94 8.46 -7.51
N CYS A 50 4.31 8.93 -6.31
CA CYS A 50 3.36 9.21 -5.22
C CYS A 50 2.31 10.24 -5.66
N VAL A 51 2.74 11.36 -6.27
CA VAL A 51 1.81 12.39 -6.76
C VAL A 51 0.87 11.84 -7.82
N ILE A 52 1.38 11.12 -8.82
CA ILE A 52 0.55 10.53 -9.88
C ILE A 52 -0.48 9.57 -9.29
N PHE A 53 -0.05 8.70 -8.38
CA PHE A 53 -0.93 7.73 -7.72
C PHE A 53 -2.01 8.40 -6.87
N LEU A 54 -1.65 9.42 -6.08
CA LEU A 54 -2.62 10.17 -5.27
C LEU A 54 -3.62 10.93 -6.17
N CYS A 55 -3.16 11.60 -7.23
CA CYS A 55 -4.05 12.24 -8.20
C CYS A 55 -5.01 11.23 -8.85
N PHE A 56 -4.55 10.00 -9.12
CA PHE A 56 -5.41 8.92 -9.61
C PHE A 56 -6.48 8.51 -8.60
N ILE A 57 -6.10 8.31 -7.33
CA ILE A 57 -7.03 7.93 -6.26
C ILE A 57 -8.12 8.98 -6.05
N PHE A 58 -7.73 10.25 -5.96
CA PHE A 58 -8.66 11.36 -5.73
C PHE A 58 -9.47 11.74 -6.98
N GLY A 59 -9.15 11.19 -8.15
CA GLY A 59 -9.85 11.51 -9.39
C GLY A 59 -9.51 12.90 -9.96
N GLU A 60 -8.42 13.52 -9.50
CA GLU A 60 -8.02 14.89 -9.83
C GLU A 60 -7.13 14.96 -11.09
N LEU A 61 -7.00 13.88 -11.85
CA LEU A 61 -6.20 13.83 -13.07
C LEU A 61 -6.68 14.81 -14.15
N SER A 62 -8.00 14.98 -14.26
CA SER A 62 -8.66 15.86 -15.24
C SER A 62 -9.08 17.22 -14.68
N SER A 63 -8.88 17.44 -13.37
CA SER A 63 -9.22 18.69 -12.70
C SER A 63 -8.18 19.77 -12.99
N TYR A 64 -8.58 21.02 -12.80
CA TYR A 64 -7.72 22.19 -12.96
C TYR A 64 -7.57 22.94 -11.64
N THR A 65 -6.36 23.40 -11.37
CA THR A 65 -6.00 24.24 -10.23
C THR A 65 -5.11 25.37 -10.73
N LEU A 66 -5.50 26.62 -10.49
CA LEU A 66 -4.78 27.80 -11.00
C LEU A 66 -4.51 27.72 -12.52
N ASP A 67 -5.55 27.37 -13.29
CA ASP A 67 -5.52 27.21 -14.76
C ASP A 67 -4.55 26.13 -15.30
N LEU A 68 -3.97 25.31 -14.42
CA LEU A 68 -3.13 24.17 -14.79
C LEU A 68 -3.83 22.86 -14.39
N PRO A 69 -3.61 21.75 -15.11
CA PRO A 69 -4.07 20.44 -14.64
C PRO A 69 -3.51 20.17 -13.23
N THR A 70 -4.36 19.75 -12.30
CA THR A 70 -4.00 19.56 -10.88
C THR A 70 -2.83 18.58 -10.73
N SER A 71 -2.75 17.55 -11.58
CA SER A 71 -1.62 16.62 -11.67
C SER A 71 -0.30 17.32 -12.00
N VAL A 72 -0.29 18.26 -12.94
CA VAL A 72 0.89 19.03 -13.33
C VAL A 72 1.33 19.97 -12.21
N PHE A 73 0.37 20.64 -11.56
CA PHE A 73 0.66 21.51 -10.41
C PHE A 73 1.40 20.76 -9.29
N TRP A 74 0.90 19.58 -8.89
CA TRP A 74 1.55 18.78 -7.86
C TRP A 74 2.88 18.16 -8.32
N LEU A 75 3.01 17.81 -9.60
CA LEU A 75 4.28 17.33 -10.16
C LEU A 75 5.37 18.41 -10.12
N LEU A 76 5.02 19.68 -10.36
CA LEU A 76 5.97 20.79 -10.21
C LEU A 76 6.46 20.94 -8.77
N ILE A 77 5.58 20.71 -7.79
CA ILE A 77 5.93 20.68 -6.36
C ILE A 77 6.79 19.44 -6.01
N ALA A 78 6.60 18.32 -6.71
CA ALA A 78 7.40 17.11 -6.48
C ALA A 78 8.88 17.28 -6.90
N ILE A 79 9.19 18.15 -7.86
CA ILE A 79 10.58 18.40 -8.32
C ILE A 79 11.51 18.84 -7.18
N PRO A 80 11.24 19.92 -6.42
CA PRO A 80 12.10 20.33 -5.32
C PRO A 80 12.17 19.26 -4.23
N VAL A 81 11.08 18.51 -3.97
CA VAL A 81 11.09 17.39 -3.02
C VAL A 81 12.04 16.28 -3.48
N ALA A 82 12.01 15.90 -4.75
CA ALA A 82 12.92 14.91 -5.32
C ALA A 82 14.38 15.36 -5.26
N ILE A 83 14.66 16.65 -5.50
CA ILE A 83 16.00 17.23 -5.34
C ILE A 83 16.44 17.16 -3.87
N LEU A 84 15.55 17.49 -2.93
CA LEU A 84 15.84 17.38 -1.49
C LEU A 84 16.13 15.93 -1.08
N VAL A 85 15.36 14.96 -1.58
CA VAL A 85 15.63 13.52 -1.35
C VAL A 85 17.00 13.15 -1.92
N TYR A 86 17.34 13.61 -3.12
CA TYR A 86 18.64 13.34 -3.71
C TYR A 86 19.81 13.90 -2.87
N ILE A 87 19.66 15.10 -2.30
CA ILE A 87 20.70 15.75 -1.48
C ILE A 87 20.79 15.10 -0.09
N LEU A 88 19.67 14.85 0.56
CA LEU A 88 19.59 14.39 1.95
C LEU A 88 19.83 12.89 2.10
N THR A 89 19.73 12.11 1.02
CA THR A 89 19.85 10.65 1.11
C THR A 89 21.16 10.09 0.53
N HIS A 90 21.73 9.15 1.28
CA HIS A 90 22.98 8.48 0.95
C HIS A 90 22.78 7.30 -0.03
N PHE A 91 23.82 6.97 -0.79
CA PHE A 91 23.77 5.87 -1.78
C PHE A 91 23.64 4.49 -1.13
N ASN A 92 24.30 4.27 0.01
CA ASN A 92 24.43 2.94 0.61
C ASN A 92 23.60 2.75 1.89
N LYS A 93 22.83 3.76 2.29
CA LYS A 93 22.02 3.71 3.52
C LYS A 93 20.71 4.47 3.33
N PRO A 94 19.59 3.93 3.84
CA PRO A 94 18.35 4.68 3.92
C PRO A 94 18.53 5.93 4.80
N PRO A 95 17.56 6.86 4.80
CA PRO A 95 17.65 8.10 5.57
C PRO A 95 17.77 7.83 7.09
N ASP A 96 19.00 7.73 7.58
CA ASP A 96 19.32 7.46 8.98
C ASP A 96 19.39 8.78 9.75
N GLY A 97 18.31 9.11 10.48
CA GLY A 97 18.24 10.29 11.34
C GLY A 97 16.88 10.38 12.04
N LEU A 98 16.84 10.92 13.25
CA LEU A 98 15.62 10.93 14.07
C LEU A 98 14.48 11.69 13.38
N ILE A 99 14.79 12.81 12.72
CA ILE A 99 13.81 13.62 11.97
C ILE A 99 13.60 13.07 10.56
N LEU A 100 14.67 12.89 9.78
CA LEU A 100 14.59 12.49 8.37
C LEU A 100 14.01 11.07 8.22
N GLY A 101 14.44 10.13 9.05
CA GLY A 101 13.91 8.77 9.08
C GLY A 101 12.46 8.72 9.54
N SER A 102 12.05 9.57 10.49
CA SER A 102 10.64 9.68 10.89
C SER A 102 9.75 10.20 9.76
N ILE A 103 10.18 11.26 9.06
CA ILE A 103 9.45 11.78 7.90
C ILE A 103 9.32 10.71 6.82
N TRP A 104 10.40 9.98 6.53
CA TRP A 104 10.40 8.88 5.56
C TRP A 104 9.40 7.78 5.94
N ASN A 105 9.44 7.31 7.18
CA ASN A 105 8.51 6.29 7.69
C ASN A 105 7.05 6.75 7.68
N ILE A 106 6.78 8.00 8.04
CA ILE A 106 5.43 8.58 7.99
C ILE A 106 4.94 8.63 6.54
N SER A 107 5.80 9.04 5.60
CA SER A 107 5.43 9.07 4.18
C SER A 107 5.15 7.66 3.63
N ALA A 108 5.95 6.66 4.02
CA ALA A 108 5.69 5.25 3.69
C ALA A 108 4.35 4.78 4.26
N PHE A 109 4.07 5.09 5.52
CA PHE A 109 2.82 4.73 6.18
C PHE A 109 1.59 5.35 5.50
N LEU A 110 1.65 6.63 5.12
CA LEU A 110 0.58 7.29 4.39
C LEU A 110 0.33 6.65 3.02
N MET A 111 1.39 6.29 2.30
CA MET A 111 1.26 5.60 1.02
C MET A 111 0.68 4.18 1.18
N CYS A 112 1.03 3.47 2.27
CA CYS A 112 0.37 2.20 2.61
C CYS A 112 -1.14 2.38 2.83
N ILE A 113 -1.56 3.43 3.54
CA ILE A 113 -2.99 3.74 3.73
C ILE A 113 -3.66 4.02 2.39
N ALA A 114 -3.02 4.78 1.50
CA ALA A 114 -3.55 5.06 0.16
C ALA A 114 -3.77 3.77 -0.64
N TRP A 115 -2.82 2.83 -0.61
CA TRP A 115 -2.98 1.52 -1.24
C TRP A 115 -4.12 0.70 -0.65
N ILE A 116 -4.23 0.63 0.67
CA ILE A 116 -5.35 -0.06 1.35
C ILE A 116 -6.68 0.55 0.93
N TYR A 117 -6.76 1.89 0.85
CA TYR A 117 -7.94 2.60 0.38
C TYR A 117 -8.30 2.22 -1.06
N THR A 118 -7.33 2.16 -1.98
CA THR A 118 -7.55 1.71 -3.36
C THR A 118 -8.09 0.29 -3.40
N PHE A 119 -7.49 -0.65 -2.66
CA PHE A 119 -7.99 -2.02 -2.60
C PHE A 119 -9.41 -2.10 -2.02
N ALA A 120 -9.71 -1.35 -0.98
CA ALA A 120 -11.05 -1.29 -0.39
C ALA A 120 -12.09 -0.72 -1.38
N LYS A 121 -11.71 0.30 -2.16
CA LYS A 121 -12.57 0.88 -3.20
C LYS A 121 -12.93 -0.15 -4.26
N GLU A 122 -11.93 -0.85 -4.81
CA GLU A 122 -12.16 -1.89 -5.82
C GLU A 122 -12.96 -3.08 -5.24
N LEU A 123 -12.68 -3.48 -4.00
CA LEU A 123 -13.45 -4.51 -3.29
C LEU A 123 -14.94 -4.15 -3.21
N ILE A 124 -15.26 -2.92 -2.80
CA ILE A 124 -16.64 -2.44 -2.69
C ILE A 124 -17.32 -2.42 -4.07
N VAL A 125 -16.60 -2.04 -5.13
CA VAL A 125 -17.12 -2.08 -6.51
C VAL A 125 -17.48 -3.51 -6.91
N CYS A 126 -16.60 -4.48 -6.67
CA CYS A 126 -16.87 -5.90 -6.94
C CYS A 126 -18.05 -6.42 -6.11
N LEU A 127 -18.11 -6.10 -4.81
CA LEU A 127 -19.21 -6.49 -3.94
C LEU A 127 -20.55 -5.93 -4.41
N THR A 128 -20.57 -4.66 -4.81
CA THR A 128 -21.79 -4.02 -5.32
C THR A 128 -22.24 -4.67 -6.63
N ALA A 129 -21.31 -5.04 -7.52
CA ALA A 129 -21.62 -5.78 -8.74
C ALA A 129 -22.25 -7.16 -8.42
N ILE A 130 -21.66 -7.91 -7.47
CA ILE A 130 -22.23 -9.17 -6.99
C ILE A 130 -23.63 -8.94 -6.38
N GLY A 131 -23.77 -7.91 -5.54
CA GLY A 131 -25.05 -7.52 -4.94
C GLY A 131 -26.14 -7.28 -5.97
N SER A 132 -25.80 -6.61 -7.08
CA SER A 132 -26.74 -6.37 -8.17
C SER A 132 -27.18 -7.64 -8.91
N ILE A 133 -26.31 -8.67 -8.99
CA ILE A 133 -26.62 -9.96 -9.62
C ILE A 133 -27.54 -10.80 -8.73
N PHE A 134 -27.32 -10.79 -7.41
CA PHE A 134 -28.08 -11.57 -6.44
C PHE A 134 -29.27 -10.81 -5.81
N ASP A 135 -29.53 -9.57 -6.25
CA ASP A 135 -30.56 -8.67 -5.73
C ASP A 135 -30.46 -8.44 -4.20
N ILE A 136 -29.22 -8.35 -3.70
CA ILE A 136 -28.91 -8.09 -2.29
C ILE A 136 -28.67 -6.59 -2.11
N SER A 137 -29.25 -6.01 -1.04
CA SER A 137 -29.06 -4.58 -0.78
C SER A 137 -27.59 -4.26 -0.44
N PRO A 138 -27.04 -3.14 -0.94
CA PRO A 138 -25.67 -2.71 -0.63
C PRO A 138 -25.41 -2.54 0.88
N ALA A 139 -26.44 -2.21 1.65
CA ALA A 139 -26.33 -2.06 3.10
C ALA A 139 -26.02 -3.39 3.80
N PHE A 140 -26.65 -4.50 3.39
CA PHE A 140 -26.33 -5.82 3.95
C PHE A 140 -24.91 -6.27 3.59
N LEU A 141 -24.46 -5.99 2.37
CA LEU A 141 -23.08 -6.26 1.94
C LEU A 141 -22.05 -5.44 2.72
N GLY A 142 -22.31 -4.14 2.92
CA GLY A 142 -21.47 -3.29 3.74
C GLY A 142 -21.39 -3.77 5.19
N LEU A 143 -22.53 -4.10 5.81
CA LEU A 143 -22.59 -4.61 7.19
C LEU A 143 -21.84 -5.93 7.36
N THR A 144 -21.97 -6.86 6.41
CA THR A 144 -21.29 -8.16 6.47
C THR A 144 -19.78 -8.03 6.30
N VAL A 145 -19.32 -7.19 5.36
CA VAL A 145 -17.89 -6.92 5.17
C VAL A 145 -17.28 -6.20 6.36
N LEU A 146 -18.01 -5.26 6.98
CA LEU A 146 -17.58 -4.61 8.22
C LEU A 146 -17.49 -5.60 9.38
N ALA A 147 -18.51 -6.45 9.56
CA ALA A 147 -18.51 -7.48 10.59
C ALA A 147 -17.35 -8.47 10.39
N TRP A 148 -17.16 -8.95 9.16
CA TRP A 148 -16.06 -9.84 8.80
C TRP A 148 -14.69 -9.20 9.00
N GLY A 149 -14.52 -7.93 8.61
CA GLY A 149 -13.28 -7.18 8.75
C GLY A 149 -12.86 -6.97 10.21
N ASN A 150 -13.82 -6.76 11.12
CA ASN A 150 -13.51 -6.71 12.55
C ASN A 150 -13.12 -8.09 13.09
N SER A 151 -13.86 -9.15 12.73
CA SER A 151 -13.63 -10.49 13.28
C SER A 151 -12.37 -11.20 12.76
N ILE A 152 -11.83 -10.84 11.59
CA ILE A 152 -10.66 -11.54 11.03
C ILE A 152 -9.37 -11.24 11.81
N GLY A 153 -9.21 -10.01 12.30
CA GLY A 153 -8.09 -9.62 13.16
C GLY A 153 -8.12 -10.39 14.47
N ASP A 154 -9.29 -10.46 15.09
CA ASP A 154 -9.52 -11.22 16.32
C ASP A 154 -9.28 -12.71 16.09
N TYR A 155 -9.74 -13.28 14.98
CA TYR A 155 -9.46 -14.68 14.62
C TYR A 155 -7.96 -14.97 14.54
N VAL A 156 -7.17 -14.11 13.87
CA VAL A 156 -5.72 -14.29 13.76
C VAL A 156 -5.04 -14.13 15.12
N ALA A 157 -5.42 -13.12 15.91
CA ALA A 157 -4.87 -12.89 17.24
C ALA A 157 -5.19 -14.06 18.20
N ASN A 158 -6.45 -14.47 18.27
CA ASN A 158 -6.91 -15.53 19.16
C ASN A 158 -6.33 -16.89 18.76
N THR A 159 -6.20 -17.19 17.45
CA THR A 159 -5.49 -18.39 17.00
C THR A 159 -4.00 -18.36 17.34
N ALA A 160 -3.33 -17.20 17.23
CA ALA A 160 -1.93 -17.06 17.64
C ALA A 160 -1.73 -17.26 19.16
N VAL A 161 -2.63 -16.72 19.98
CA VAL A 161 -2.64 -16.89 21.45
C VAL A 161 -2.94 -18.34 21.83
N ALA A 162 -3.93 -18.97 21.19
CA ALA A 162 -4.27 -20.37 21.42
C ALA A 162 -3.11 -21.32 21.07
N ARG A 163 -2.38 -21.05 19.97
CA ARG A 163 -1.17 -21.82 19.60
C ARG A 163 -0.03 -21.71 20.61
N ARG A 164 -0.02 -20.67 21.45
CA ARG A 164 0.93 -20.51 22.57
C ARG A 164 0.46 -21.22 23.85
N GLY A 165 -0.61 -22.00 23.80
CA GLY A 165 -1.15 -22.75 24.95
C GLY A 165 -2.10 -21.95 25.84
N MET A 166 -2.43 -20.71 25.49
CA MET A 166 -3.28 -19.81 26.29
C MET A 166 -4.73 -19.81 25.76
N GLY A 167 -5.32 -21.00 25.62
CA GLY A 167 -6.64 -21.18 25.00
C GLY A 167 -7.79 -20.46 25.72
N GLU A 168 -7.78 -20.46 27.06
CA GLU A 168 -8.80 -19.74 27.85
C GLU A 168 -8.75 -18.23 27.61
N MET A 169 -7.54 -17.67 27.47
CA MET A 169 -7.33 -16.25 27.19
C MET A 169 -7.75 -15.89 25.75
N ALA A 170 -7.56 -16.81 24.80
CA ALA A 170 -8.02 -16.65 23.42
C ALA A 170 -9.56 -16.67 23.30
N ILE A 171 -10.25 -17.49 24.09
CA ILE A 171 -11.72 -17.54 24.09
C ILE A 171 -12.31 -16.28 24.74
N ALA A 172 -11.66 -15.77 25.79
CA ALA A 172 -12.06 -14.53 26.47
C ALA A 172 -11.77 -13.25 25.67
N GLY A 173 -10.96 -13.34 24.61
CA GLY A 173 -10.55 -12.21 23.76
C GLY A 173 -11.39 -12.01 22.50
N CYS A 174 -12.52 -12.71 22.36
CA CYS A 174 -13.55 -12.48 21.34
C CYS A 174 -14.59 -11.49 21.85
#